data_AF-A0A8T4M656-F1
#
_entry.id   AF-A0A8T4M656-F1
#
_cell.length_a   1.000
_cell.length_b   1.000
_cell.length_c   1.000
_cell.angle_alpha   90.00
_cell.angle_beta   90.00
_cell.angle_gamma   90.00
#
_symmetry.space_group_name_H-M   'P 1'
#
loop_
_entity.id
_entity.type
_entity.pdbx_description
1 polymer ?
#
loop_
_entity_poly.entity_id
_entity_poly.type
_entity_poly.pdbx_seq_one_letter_code
_entity_poly.pdbx_strand_id
1 'polypeptide(L)'
;MTSQSVHQAPFLVVDLKTPYLTYSFEDVVMACGPTKAIIQSLAFGQEQVTLSSTRRLVSPNGRVVALTARGMNSELSGDRNFIPDLYIAGAVSEMEDIVMDAMNDGLLVARFSIFYRGPSDYTGRTAEEAGYAFDIPKSVDTVRRLLTDDDCLEAIAARNPLAIRSSLDELNKDFPNPILATPHLEVALSLPKSGRVLL
;
A
#
# COMPACT_ATOMS: atom_id res chain seq x y z
N MET A 1 30.14 13.76 25.61
CA MET A 1 29.73 14.10 24.23
C MET A 1 28.52 13.26 23.91
N THR A 2 27.34 13.84 24.07
CA THR A 2 26.05 13.21 23.78
C THR A 2 25.91 13.07 22.27
N SER A 3 25.87 11.82 21.81
CA SER A 3 25.49 11.46 20.45
C SER A 3 24.08 12.01 20.19
N GLN A 4 23.99 13.04 19.34
CA GLN A 4 22.71 13.50 18.83
C GLN A 4 22.14 12.40 17.96
N SER A 5 21.05 11.80 18.44
CA SER A 5 20.21 10.90 17.67
C SER A 5 19.80 11.61 16.38
N VAL A 6 20.16 11.03 15.24
CA VAL A 6 19.64 11.41 13.94
C VAL A 6 18.11 11.30 14.03
N HIS A 7 17.42 12.43 14.08
CA HIS A 7 15.97 12.48 13.97
C HIS A 7 15.60 11.77 12.66
N GLN A 8 15.02 10.58 12.77
CA GLN A 8 14.40 9.88 11.64
C GLN A 8 13.43 10.85 10.95
N ALA A 9 13.45 10.84 9.62
CA ALA A 9 12.72 11.81 8.83
C ALA A 9 11.25 11.91 9.28
N PRO A 10 10.71 13.13 9.46
CA PRO A 10 9.36 13.36 10.02
C PRO A 10 8.23 12.97 9.06
N PHE A 11 8.53 12.29 7.95
CA PHE A 11 7.55 11.93 6.94
C PHE A 11 7.82 10.56 6.32
N LEU A 12 6.75 9.80 6.06
CA LEU A 12 6.77 8.62 5.19
C LEU A 12 6.33 9.02 3.79
N VAL A 13 6.77 8.27 2.78
CA VAL A 13 6.21 8.37 1.44
C VAL A 13 5.52 7.08 1.04
N VAL A 14 4.31 7.21 0.53
CA VAL A 14 3.49 6.10 0.06
C VAL A 14 3.17 6.31 -1.42
N ASP A 15 3.40 5.29 -2.25
CA ASP A 15 3.01 5.32 -3.66
C ASP A 15 1.76 4.45 -3.89
N LEU A 16 0.73 5.08 -4.44
CA LEU A 16 -0.57 4.49 -4.67
C LEU A 16 -0.64 3.99 -6.12
N LYS A 17 -0.49 2.67 -6.30
CA LYS A 17 -0.48 1.98 -7.59
C LYS A 17 -1.85 1.41 -7.94
N THR A 18 -2.90 2.20 -7.74
CA THR A 18 -4.26 1.79 -8.07
C THR A 18 -5.19 2.98 -8.32
N PRO A 19 -5.99 2.97 -9.40
CA PRO A 19 -6.94 4.05 -9.71
C PRO A 19 -8.00 4.17 -8.62
N TYR A 20 -8.34 3.08 -7.92
CA TYR A 20 -9.36 3.10 -6.87
C TYR A 20 -9.00 3.94 -5.65
N LEU A 21 -7.71 4.23 -5.45
CA LEU A 21 -7.26 5.16 -4.41
C LEU A 21 -6.95 6.54 -4.98
N THR A 22 -6.65 6.65 -6.28
CA THR A 22 -6.01 7.83 -6.86
C THR A 22 -6.88 8.63 -7.81
N TYR A 23 -7.96 8.04 -8.34
CA TYR A 23 -8.85 8.65 -9.31
C TYR A 23 -10.18 9.01 -8.65
N SER A 24 -10.86 10.03 -9.17
CA SER A 24 -12.27 10.25 -8.86
C SER A 24 -13.12 9.17 -9.55
N PHE A 25 -14.40 9.06 -9.18
CA PHE A 25 -15.30 8.16 -9.89
C PHE A 25 -15.41 8.53 -11.38
N GLU A 26 -15.47 9.82 -11.69
CA GLU A 26 -15.48 10.33 -13.06
C GLU A 26 -14.23 9.92 -13.84
N ASP A 27 -13.05 10.03 -13.22
CA ASP A 27 -11.80 9.60 -13.82
C ASP A 27 -11.80 8.08 -14.13
N VAL A 28 -12.37 7.26 -13.23
CA VAL A 28 -12.53 5.81 -13.46
C VAL A 28 -13.51 5.54 -14.61
N VAL A 29 -14.62 6.27 -14.69
CA VAL A 29 -15.58 6.17 -15.81
C VAL A 29 -14.90 6.52 -17.13
N MET A 30 -14.10 7.58 -17.17
CA MET A 30 -13.38 8.01 -18.36
C MET A 30 -12.28 7.01 -18.78
N ALA A 31 -11.59 6.38 -17.83
CA ALA A 31 -10.50 5.45 -18.11
C ALA A 31 -10.98 4.03 -18.47
N CYS A 32 -12.02 3.53 -17.81
CA CYS A 32 -12.42 2.12 -17.88
C CYS A 32 -13.81 1.90 -18.48
N GLY A 33 -14.57 2.98 -18.73
CA GLY A 33 -15.93 2.95 -19.24
C GLY A 33 -17.00 2.81 -18.14
N PRO A 34 -18.22 3.31 -18.40
CA PRO A 34 -19.28 3.44 -17.40
C PRO A 34 -19.74 2.08 -16.82
N THR A 35 -19.79 1.03 -17.62
CA THR A 35 -20.24 -0.30 -17.16
C THR A 35 -19.31 -0.89 -16.10
N LYS A 36 -17.99 -0.81 -16.30
CA LYS A 36 -17.00 -1.31 -15.33
C LYS A 36 -17.03 -0.49 -14.04
N ALA A 37 -17.15 0.83 -14.16
CA ALA A 37 -17.26 1.74 -13.03
C ALA A 37 -18.52 1.44 -12.19
N ILE A 38 -19.67 1.21 -12.82
CA ILE A 38 -20.93 0.88 -12.15
C ILE A 38 -20.88 -0.48 -11.44
N ILE A 39 -20.37 -1.54 -12.10
CA ILE A 39 -20.24 -2.87 -11.48
C ILE A 39 -19.42 -2.78 -10.19
N GLN A 40 -18.37 -1.98 -10.20
CA GLN A 40 -17.51 -1.79 -9.04
C GLN A 40 -18.15 -0.92 -7.97
N SER A 41 -18.81 0.19 -8.33
CA SER A 41 -19.56 0.99 -7.35
C SER A 41 -20.72 0.20 -6.71
N LEU A 42 -21.37 -0.69 -7.45
CA LEU A 42 -22.42 -1.55 -6.90
C LEU A 42 -21.87 -2.65 -5.99
N ALA A 43 -20.72 -3.23 -6.34
CA ALA A 43 -20.09 -4.24 -5.52
C ALA A 43 -19.47 -3.68 -4.22
N PHE A 44 -19.12 -2.37 -4.17
CA PHE A 44 -18.29 -1.82 -3.10
C PHE A 44 -18.79 -0.50 -2.47
N GLY A 45 -19.98 -0.01 -2.85
CA GLY A 45 -20.62 1.20 -2.29
C GLY A 45 -20.48 2.44 -3.18
N GLN A 46 -21.54 3.26 -3.25
CA GLN A 46 -21.64 4.40 -4.18
C GLN A 46 -20.82 5.64 -3.78
N GLU A 47 -20.39 5.77 -2.53
CA GLU A 47 -19.45 6.83 -2.12
C GLU A 47 -18.02 6.30 -2.21
N GLN A 48 -17.41 6.42 -3.39
CA GLN A 48 -15.97 6.21 -3.51
C GLN A 48 -15.26 7.39 -2.85
N VAL A 49 -15.14 7.37 -1.52
CA VAL A 49 -14.19 8.22 -0.81
C VAL A 49 -12.81 7.79 -1.29
N THR A 50 -12.21 8.51 -2.25
CA THR A 50 -10.85 8.21 -2.72
C THR A 50 -9.83 9.16 -2.09
N LEU A 51 -8.54 8.90 -2.32
CA LEU A 51 -7.44 9.79 -1.94
C LEU A 51 -6.98 10.66 -3.12
N SER A 52 -7.78 10.76 -4.18
CA SER A 52 -7.45 11.45 -5.44
C SER A 52 -6.98 12.90 -5.26
N SER A 53 -7.66 13.66 -4.41
CA SER A 53 -7.30 15.04 -4.07
C SER A 53 -6.32 15.16 -2.89
N THR A 54 -6.00 14.04 -2.23
CA THR A 54 -5.17 14.01 -1.02
C THR A 54 -3.70 13.85 -1.40
N ARG A 55 -2.91 14.91 -1.26
CA ARG A 55 -1.45 14.86 -1.46
C ARG A 55 -0.68 14.46 -0.21
N ARG A 56 -1.27 14.68 0.96
CA ARG A 56 -0.67 14.35 2.25
C ARG A 56 -1.74 13.97 3.26
N LEU A 57 -1.41 13.03 4.12
CA LEU A 57 -2.11 12.76 5.36
C LEU A 57 -1.26 13.23 6.54
N VAL A 58 -1.91 13.57 7.64
CA VAL A 58 -1.25 13.97 8.88
C VAL A 58 -1.84 13.11 9.99
N SER A 59 -0.99 12.41 10.72
CA SER A 59 -1.39 11.62 11.89
C SER A 59 -1.76 12.51 13.07
N PRO A 60 -2.42 11.99 14.12
CA PRO A 60 -2.72 12.73 15.34
C PRO A 60 -1.50 13.41 15.98
N ASN A 61 -0.33 12.76 15.96
CA ASN A 61 0.92 13.34 16.49
C ASN A 61 1.67 14.24 15.49
N GLY A 62 1.07 14.54 14.33
CA GLY A 62 1.61 15.49 13.37
C GLY A 62 2.60 14.90 12.36
N ARG A 63 2.74 13.58 12.28
CA ARG A 63 3.58 12.91 11.27
C ARG A 63 2.96 13.06 9.90
N VAL A 64 3.77 13.36 8.90
CA VAL A 64 3.27 13.59 7.53
C VAL A 64 3.45 12.35 6.68
N VAL A 65 2.41 11.93 5.99
CA VAL A 65 2.51 10.89 4.96
C VAL A 65 2.29 11.55 3.61
N ALA A 66 3.35 11.60 2.79
CA ALA A 66 3.26 12.10 1.42
C ALA A 66 2.68 11.01 0.52
N LEU A 67 1.60 11.32 -0.18
CA LEU A 67 0.95 10.41 -1.11
C LEU A 67 1.38 10.75 -2.54
N THR A 68 1.93 9.74 -3.21
CA THR A 68 2.26 9.78 -4.63
C THR A 68 1.33 8.83 -5.39
N ALA A 69 1.07 9.16 -6.66
CA ALA A 69 0.17 8.41 -7.53
C ALA A 69 0.79 8.37 -8.92
N ARG A 70 1.95 7.71 -9.04
CA ARG A 70 2.58 7.51 -10.35
C ARG A 70 1.80 6.39 -11.04
N GLY A 71 1.21 6.68 -12.20
CA GLY A 71 0.20 5.83 -12.85
C GLY A 71 0.56 4.34 -12.93
N MET A 72 -0.44 3.46 -13.10
CA MET A 72 -0.27 1.99 -13.04
C MET A 72 0.82 1.43 -13.97
N ASN A 73 1.15 2.14 -15.06
CA ASN A 73 2.18 1.74 -16.03
C ASN A 73 3.61 2.17 -15.63
N SER A 74 3.79 2.82 -14.48
CA SER A 74 5.11 3.13 -13.96
C SER A 74 5.59 1.97 -13.11
N GLU A 75 6.74 1.40 -13.47
CA GLU A 75 7.48 0.41 -12.67
C GLU A 75 7.41 0.76 -11.17
N LEU A 76 7.35 -0.25 -10.30
CA LEU A 76 7.45 -0.02 -8.86
C LEU A 76 8.73 0.80 -8.56
N SER A 77 9.79 0.61 -9.33
CA SER A 77 11.00 1.44 -9.34
C SER A 77 10.86 2.73 -10.17
N GLY A 78 9.98 3.64 -9.76
CA GLY A 78 9.91 4.97 -10.36
C GLY A 78 11.13 5.83 -10.01
N ASP A 79 11.97 6.18 -10.98
CA ASP A 79 13.14 7.08 -10.87
C ASP A 79 14.19 6.63 -9.83
N ARG A 80 15.42 6.35 -10.27
CA ARG A 80 16.50 5.73 -9.47
C ARG A 80 16.83 6.44 -8.15
N ASN A 81 16.35 7.67 -7.99
CA ASN A 81 16.58 8.52 -6.83
C ASN A 81 15.49 8.46 -5.75
N PHE A 82 14.42 7.67 -5.94
CA PHE A 82 13.29 7.69 -5.02
C PHE A 82 12.63 6.31 -4.82
N ILE A 83 12.75 5.75 -3.61
CA ILE A 83 12.07 4.50 -3.20
C ILE A 83 11.13 4.84 -2.03
N PRO A 84 9.79 4.72 -2.18
CA PRO A 84 8.83 4.98 -1.12
C PRO A 84 8.96 3.96 0.03
N ASP A 85 8.33 4.28 1.15
CA ASP A 85 8.28 3.43 2.33
C ASP A 85 7.27 2.30 2.22
N LEU A 86 6.20 2.54 1.48
CA LEU A 86 5.12 1.59 1.23
C LEU A 86 4.52 1.84 -0.15
N TYR A 87 4.25 0.75 -0.87
CA TYR A 87 3.39 0.77 -2.04
C TYR A 87 2.02 0.21 -1.65
N ILE A 88 0.94 0.81 -2.17
CA ILE A 88 -0.40 0.23 -2.07
C ILE A 88 -0.90 0.00 -3.49
N ALA A 89 -1.01 -1.27 -3.88
CA ALA A 89 -1.25 -1.68 -5.25
C ALA A 89 -2.53 -2.51 -5.38
N GLY A 90 -3.20 -2.40 -6.52
CA GLY A 90 -4.31 -3.29 -6.86
C GLY A 90 -3.81 -4.70 -7.19
N ALA A 91 -4.69 -5.70 -7.11
CA ALA A 91 -4.39 -7.07 -7.53
C ALA A 91 -4.93 -7.34 -8.94
N VAL A 92 -4.19 -6.92 -9.96
CA VAL A 92 -4.42 -7.29 -11.37
C VAL A 92 -3.22 -8.11 -11.85
N SER A 93 -3.39 -8.95 -12.88
CA SER A 93 -2.34 -9.89 -13.32
C SER A 93 -0.98 -9.22 -13.50
N GLU A 94 -0.94 -8.12 -14.23
CA GLU A 94 0.29 -7.40 -14.55
C GLU A 94 0.97 -6.85 -13.28
N MET A 95 0.19 -6.35 -12.32
CA MET A 95 0.72 -5.85 -11.06
C MET A 95 1.24 -6.98 -10.18
N GLU A 96 0.55 -8.13 -10.14
CA GLU A 96 1.00 -9.29 -9.37
C GLU A 96 2.32 -9.85 -9.91
N ASP A 97 2.51 -9.87 -11.23
CA ASP A 97 3.78 -10.27 -11.82
C ASP A 97 4.89 -9.26 -11.50
N ILE A 98 4.61 -7.95 -11.57
CA ILE A 98 5.58 -6.89 -11.18
C ILE A 98 5.99 -7.01 -9.70
N VAL A 99 5.04 -7.26 -8.79
CA VAL A 99 5.34 -7.42 -7.35
C VAL A 99 6.17 -8.67 -7.10
N MET A 100 5.86 -9.76 -7.81
CA MET A 100 6.63 -11.00 -7.73
C MET A 100 8.07 -10.81 -8.20
N ASP A 101 8.29 -10.12 -9.31
CA ASP A 101 9.64 -9.83 -9.81
C ASP A 101 10.44 -8.94 -8.83
N ALA A 102 9.74 -8.07 -8.08
CA ALA A 102 10.32 -7.19 -7.07
C ALA A 102 10.37 -7.80 -5.65
N MET A 103 9.99 -9.06 -5.45
CA MET A 103 9.87 -9.67 -4.11
C MET A 103 11.19 -9.68 -3.32
N ASN A 104 12.33 -9.56 -4.01
CA ASN A 104 13.67 -9.57 -3.41
C ASN A 104 14.32 -8.18 -3.33
N ASP A 105 13.54 -7.12 -3.54
CA ASP A 105 14.03 -5.73 -3.55
C ASP A 105 13.83 -5.00 -2.20
N GLY A 106 13.37 -5.73 -1.18
CA GLY A 106 13.13 -5.21 0.16
C GLY A 106 11.98 -4.18 0.24
N LEU A 107 11.14 -4.12 -0.79
CA LEU A 107 10.00 -3.22 -0.90
C LEU A 107 8.83 -3.73 -0.06
N LEU A 108 8.15 -2.82 0.62
CA LEU A 108 6.89 -3.13 1.26
C LEU A 108 5.76 -2.82 0.29
N VAL A 109 5.08 -3.86 -0.19
CA VAL A 109 3.91 -3.72 -1.06
C VAL A 109 2.69 -4.28 -0.34
N ALA A 110 1.65 -3.46 -0.22
CA ALA A 110 0.35 -3.86 0.27
C ALA A 110 -0.62 -4.14 -0.89
N ARG A 111 -1.25 -5.31 -0.87
CA ARG A 111 -2.33 -5.67 -1.79
C ARG A 111 -3.61 -5.00 -1.33
N PHE A 112 -4.16 -4.12 -2.15
CA PHE A 112 -5.47 -3.50 -1.96
C PHE A 112 -6.47 -4.12 -2.94
N SER A 113 -7.26 -5.09 -2.45
CA SER A 113 -8.00 -5.97 -3.36
C SER A 113 -9.35 -6.45 -2.82
N ILE A 114 -10.21 -6.82 -3.77
CA ILE A 114 -11.46 -7.55 -3.52
C ILE A 114 -11.18 -9.01 -3.16
N PHE A 115 -10.02 -9.54 -3.56
CA PHE A 115 -9.56 -10.90 -3.28
C PHE A 115 -8.87 -11.02 -1.92
N TYR A 116 -9.08 -10.04 -1.03
CA TYR A 116 -8.55 -10.05 0.33
C TYR A 116 -8.82 -11.40 1.02
N ARG A 117 -7.80 -11.95 1.70
CA ARG A 117 -7.72 -13.32 2.28
C ARG A 117 -7.72 -14.49 1.31
N GLY A 118 -7.93 -14.24 0.02
CA GLY A 118 -8.03 -15.28 -0.99
C GLY A 118 -6.97 -15.15 -2.10
N PRO A 119 -6.96 -16.15 -2.99
CA PRO A 119 -6.27 -16.04 -4.25
C PRO A 119 -6.96 -15.01 -5.15
N SER A 120 -6.16 -14.33 -5.97
CA SER A 120 -6.65 -13.48 -7.05
C SER A 120 -7.31 -14.31 -8.15
N ASP A 121 -8.45 -13.89 -8.67
CA ASP A 121 -9.07 -14.55 -9.83
C ASP A 121 -8.28 -14.32 -11.13
N TYR A 122 -7.31 -13.40 -11.13
CA TYR A 122 -6.46 -13.15 -12.30
C TYR A 122 -5.32 -14.15 -12.45
N THR A 123 -4.63 -14.48 -11.34
CA THR A 123 -3.42 -15.34 -11.37
C THR A 123 -3.55 -16.61 -10.53
N GLY A 124 -4.59 -16.72 -9.70
CA GLY A 124 -4.76 -17.80 -8.73
C GLY A 124 -3.85 -17.69 -7.50
N ARG A 125 -3.03 -16.63 -7.40
CA ARG A 125 -2.07 -16.45 -6.30
C ARG A 125 -2.68 -15.72 -5.12
N THR A 126 -2.34 -16.17 -3.91
CA THR A 126 -2.57 -15.44 -2.67
C THR A 126 -1.67 -14.20 -2.57
N ALA A 127 -1.93 -13.31 -1.62
CA ALA A 127 -1.09 -12.15 -1.36
C ALA A 127 0.38 -12.54 -1.08
N GLU A 128 0.58 -13.60 -0.30
CA GLU A 128 1.90 -14.11 0.04
C GLU A 128 2.65 -14.64 -1.17
N GLU A 129 2.02 -15.50 -1.98
CA GLU A 129 2.63 -16.11 -3.17
C GLU A 129 3.01 -15.07 -4.22
N ALA A 130 2.26 -13.97 -4.32
CA ALA A 130 2.58 -12.86 -5.22
C ALA A 130 3.61 -11.87 -4.64
N GLY A 131 4.09 -12.05 -3.40
CA GLY A 131 5.13 -11.21 -2.80
C GLY A 131 4.62 -9.93 -2.11
N TYR A 132 3.33 -9.83 -1.80
CA TYR A 132 2.82 -8.71 -1.02
C TYR A 132 3.16 -8.88 0.45
N ALA A 133 3.68 -7.83 1.09
CA ALA A 133 3.96 -7.78 2.53
C ALA A 133 2.68 -7.61 3.37
N PHE A 134 1.65 -7.01 2.80
CA PHE A 134 0.35 -6.82 3.45
C PHE A 134 -0.80 -7.21 2.52
N ASP A 135 -1.89 -7.70 3.09
CA ASP A 135 -3.18 -7.87 2.42
C ASP A 135 -4.23 -6.99 3.10
N ILE A 136 -4.77 -6.04 2.36
CA ILE A 136 -5.68 -5.00 2.83
C ILE A 136 -7.02 -5.17 2.10
N PRO A 137 -8.16 -5.17 2.81
CA PRO A 137 -9.47 -5.17 2.16
C PRO A 137 -9.62 -3.93 1.28
N LYS A 138 -10.43 -4.02 0.22
CA LYS A 138 -10.74 -2.88 -0.68
C LYS A 138 -11.60 -1.80 0.01
N SER A 139 -11.01 -1.11 0.97
CA SER A 139 -11.63 -0.10 1.84
C SER A 139 -10.68 1.10 2.00
N VAL A 140 -11.11 2.27 1.52
CA VAL A 140 -10.28 3.49 1.61
C VAL A 140 -10.15 3.97 3.04
N ASP A 141 -11.16 3.76 3.89
CA ASP A 141 -11.08 4.09 5.31
C ASP A 141 -10.04 3.25 6.04
N THR A 142 -9.92 1.96 5.68
CA THR A 142 -8.87 1.08 6.22
C THR A 142 -7.49 1.60 5.82
N VAL A 143 -7.29 1.99 4.56
CA VAL A 143 -6.04 2.61 4.09
C VAL A 143 -5.78 3.93 4.81
N ARG A 144 -6.77 4.81 4.93
CA ARG A 144 -6.62 6.11 5.59
C ARG A 144 -6.19 5.93 7.04
N ARG A 145 -6.86 5.04 7.78
CA ARG A 145 -6.53 4.74 9.19
C ARG A 145 -5.12 4.17 9.33
N LEU A 146 -4.70 3.21 8.49
CA LEU A 146 -3.31 2.72 8.45
C LEU A 146 -2.32 3.87 8.24
N LEU A 147 -2.61 4.77 7.29
CA LEU A 147 -1.75 5.88 6.93
C LEU A 147 -1.85 7.10 7.87
N THR A 148 -2.62 7.00 8.94
CA THR A 148 -2.71 8.02 10.01
C THR A 148 -2.44 7.45 11.40
N ASP A 149 -2.17 6.15 11.51
CA ASP A 149 -1.84 5.49 12.77
C ASP A 149 -0.35 5.69 13.10
N ASP A 150 -0.08 6.42 14.17
CA ASP A 150 1.28 6.85 14.51
C ASP A 150 2.23 5.67 14.76
N ASP A 151 1.75 4.63 15.44
CA ASP A 151 2.54 3.44 15.81
C ASP A 151 2.88 2.61 14.55
N CYS A 152 1.91 2.39 13.66
CA CYS A 152 2.15 1.72 12.38
C CYS A 152 3.14 2.50 11.52
N LEU A 153 2.98 3.82 11.41
CA LEU A 153 3.87 4.66 10.62
C LEU A 153 5.31 4.64 11.16
N GLU A 154 5.47 4.69 12.49
CA GLU A 154 6.78 4.58 13.13
C GLU A 154 7.41 3.21 12.85
N ALA A 155 6.64 2.14 13.01
CA ALA A 155 7.11 0.79 12.81
C ALA A 155 7.52 0.52 11.34
N ILE A 156 6.76 1.04 10.37
CA ILE A 156 7.09 0.97 8.94
C ILE A 156 8.38 1.75 8.64
N ALA A 157 8.51 2.98 9.14
CA ALA A 157 9.71 3.80 8.94
C ALA A 157 10.95 3.16 9.57
N ALA A 158 10.81 2.57 10.75
CA ALA A 158 11.86 1.84 11.45
C ALA A 158 12.16 0.46 10.84
N ARG A 159 11.33 -0.02 9.90
CA ARG A 159 11.42 -1.35 9.29
C ARG A 159 11.49 -2.49 10.33
N ASN A 160 10.75 -2.38 11.42
CA ASN A 160 10.76 -3.36 12.50
C ASN A 160 9.56 -4.32 12.36
N PRO A 161 9.77 -5.62 12.02
CA PRO A 161 8.67 -6.56 11.79
C PRO A 161 7.79 -6.77 13.02
N LEU A 162 8.38 -6.85 14.22
CA LEU A 162 7.64 -7.07 15.46
C LEU A 162 6.79 -5.85 15.82
N ALA A 163 7.36 -4.65 15.66
CA ALA A 163 6.63 -3.41 15.89
C ALA A 163 5.46 -3.27 14.89
N ILE A 164 5.68 -3.61 13.61
CA ILE A 164 4.62 -3.54 12.58
C ILE A 164 3.49 -4.50 12.94
N ARG A 165 3.78 -5.74 13.33
CA ARG A 165 2.74 -6.70 13.73
C ARG A 165 1.98 -6.22 14.96
N SER A 166 2.69 -5.76 15.99
CA SER A 166 2.06 -5.28 17.22
C SER A 166 1.18 -4.05 17.00
N SER A 167 1.61 -3.10 16.15
CA SER A 167 0.81 -1.91 15.85
C SER A 167 -0.41 -2.26 14.99
N LEU A 168 -0.25 -3.20 14.04
CA LEU A 168 -1.39 -3.72 13.27
C LEU A 168 -2.40 -4.44 14.17
N ASP A 169 -1.96 -5.23 15.15
CA ASP A 169 -2.87 -5.91 16.08
C ASP A 169 -3.74 -4.91 16.85
N GLU A 170 -3.17 -3.79 17.31
CA GLU A 170 -3.95 -2.73 17.98
C GLU A 170 -4.87 -1.99 17.02
N LEU A 171 -4.35 -1.57 15.86
CA LEU A 171 -5.15 -0.89 14.83
C LEU A 171 -6.34 -1.76 14.37
N ASN A 172 -6.12 -3.08 14.28
CA ASN A 172 -7.09 -4.05 13.80
C ASN A 172 -8.26 -4.30 14.75
N LYS A 173 -8.16 -3.93 16.04
CA LYS A 173 -9.28 -4.06 17.00
C LYS A 173 -10.54 -3.31 16.56
N ASP A 174 -10.36 -2.26 15.78
CA ASP A 174 -11.44 -1.40 15.30
C ASP A 174 -11.97 -1.81 13.92
N PHE A 175 -11.38 -2.82 13.27
CA PHE A 175 -11.75 -3.21 11.91
C PHE A 175 -12.55 -4.52 11.89
N PRO A 176 -13.69 -4.58 11.16
CA PRO A 176 -14.35 -5.84 10.89
C PRO A 176 -13.50 -6.75 9.99
N ASN A 177 -12.72 -6.15 9.08
CA ASN A 177 -11.78 -6.83 8.19
C ASN A 177 -10.37 -6.28 8.47
N PRO A 178 -9.52 -7.01 9.22
CA PRO A 178 -8.21 -6.50 9.65
C PRO A 178 -7.19 -6.44 8.50
N ILE A 179 -6.21 -5.55 8.59
CA ILE A 179 -5.04 -5.56 7.73
C ILE A 179 -4.17 -6.75 8.10
N LEU A 180 -3.82 -7.59 7.12
CA LEU A 180 -3.02 -8.80 7.36
C LEU A 180 -1.58 -8.56 6.95
N ALA A 181 -0.63 -8.76 7.88
CA ALA A 181 0.77 -8.93 7.53
C ALA A 181 1.00 -10.35 7.02
N THR A 182 1.52 -10.49 5.79
CA THR A 182 1.84 -11.80 5.22
C THR A 182 3.18 -12.30 5.78
N PRO A 183 3.51 -13.60 5.61
CA PRO A 183 4.86 -14.09 5.89
C PRO A 183 5.95 -13.38 5.06
N HIS A 184 5.62 -12.89 3.87
CA HIS A 184 6.57 -12.15 3.02
C HIS A 184 7.05 -10.82 3.64
N LEU A 185 6.33 -10.25 4.61
CA LEU A 185 6.76 -9.05 5.33
C LEU A 185 8.18 -9.21 5.90
N GLU A 186 8.50 -10.36 6.48
CA GLU A 186 9.80 -10.61 7.10
C GLU A 186 10.91 -10.73 6.06
N VAL A 187 10.62 -11.35 4.92
CA VAL A 187 11.53 -11.43 3.77
C VAL A 187 11.85 -10.02 3.28
N ALA A 188 10.82 -9.22 3.00
CA ALA A 188 10.98 -7.85 2.52
C ALA A 188 11.78 -6.98 3.50
N LEU A 189 11.56 -7.11 4.81
CA LEU A 189 12.27 -6.32 5.82
C LEU A 189 13.73 -6.77 6.04
N SER A 190 14.06 -8.04 5.78
CA SER A 190 15.43 -8.56 5.88
C SER A 190 16.37 -8.07 4.77
N LEU A 191 15.78 -7.52 3.69
CA LEU A 191 16.51 -7.05 2.52
C LEU A 191 16.66 -5.51 2.56
N PRO A 192 17.79 -4.97 2.06
CA PRO A 192 17.90 -3.54 1.84
C PRO A 192 16.86 -3.10 0.80
N LYS A 193 16.29 -1.90 0.96
CA LYS A 193 15.46 -1.31 -0.10
C LYS A 193 16.33 -1.06 -1.33
N SER A 194 16.11 -1.81 -2.40
CA SER A 194 16.77 -1.59 -3.69
C SER A 194 15.73 -1.65 -4.79
N GLY A 195 15.21 -0.51 -5.25
CA GLY A 195 14.27 -0.48 -6.37
C GLY A 195 14.98 -0.81 -7.67
N ARG A 196 15.19 -2.09 -7.98
CA ARG A 196 15.83 -2.48 -9.24
C ARG A 196 14.89 -2.08 -10.38
N VAL A 197 15.49 -1.53 -11.44
CA VAL A 197 14.82 -1.28 -12.70
C VAL A 197 14.68 -2.65 -13.37
N LEU A 198 13.45 -3.10 -13.58
CA LEU A 198 13.18 -4.25 -14.45
C LEU A 198 13.21 -3.69 -15.88
N LEU A 199 14.38 -3.75 -16.51
CA LEU A 199 14.62 -3.27 -17.88
C LEU A 199 13.84 -4.08 -18.92
#